data_AF-A0A1R3HU15-F1
#
_entry.id   AF-A0A1R3HU15-F1
#
_cell.length_a   1.000
_cell.length_b   1.000
_cell.length_c   1.000
_cell.angle_alpha   90.00
_cell.angle_beta   90.00
_cell.angle_gamma   90.00
#
_symmetry.space_group_name_H-M   'P 1'
#
loop_
_entity.id
_entity.type
_entity.pdbx_description
1 polymer ?
#
loop_
_entity_poly.entity_id
_entity_poly.type
_entity_poly.pdbx_seq_one_letter_code
_entity_poly.pdbx_strand_id
1 'polypeptide(L)'
;MASLTTPGKILRLELENFKSYKGFQTIGPFSGFTAIIGRNGAGKSNLMDAICFVLGVRTGHLRGTQLKDLIYAFDDREKEERNRRAFVRAIYQLANGAQITFTRAINPTGGSEYSIDGNLVNADEYNGKLRSLGILVKARNFLVFQGDVESIASKNPKQVTALMEQISGSEELKRDYEELEEKKS
;
A
#
# COMPACT_ATOMS: atom_id res chain seq x y z
N MET A 1 -31.92 -13.83 2.20
CA MET A 1 -30.64 -14.14 2.87
C MET A 1 -29.54 -13.48 2.06
N ALA A 2 -29.03 -12.33 2.51
CA ALA A 2 -27.88 -11.70 1.87
C ALA A 2 -26.68 -12.64 2.03
N SER A 3 -26.14 -13.15 0.93
CA SER A 3 -24.89 -13.89 0.94
C SER A 3 -23.84 -12.97 1.56
N LEU A 4 -23.31 -13.35 2.73
CA LEU A 4 -22.12 -12.75 3.32
C LEU A 4 -20.93 -13.17 2.45
N THR A 5 -20.84 -12.62 1.24
CA THR A 5 -19.65 -12.74 0.40
C THR A 5 -18.49 -12.18 1.21
N THR A 6 -17.59 -13.06 1.66
CA THR A 6 -16.40 -12.65 2.40
C THR A 6 -15.69 -11.58 1.57
N PRO A 7 -15.43 -10.38 2.11
CA PRO A 7 -14.70 -9.36 1.39
C PRO A 7 -13.34 -9.92 0.99
N GLY A 8 -12.81 -9.48 -0.16
CA GLY A 8 -11.55 -10.00 -0.65
C GLY A 8 -10.41 -9.79 0.34
N LYS A 9 -9.39 -10.64 0.27
CA LYS A 9 -8.28 -10.68 1.23
C LYS A 9 -6.94 -10.81 0.54
N ILE A 10 -5.89 -10.28 1.17
CA ILE A 10 -4.52 -10.61 0.76
C ILE A 10 -4.24 -12.04 1.19
N LEU A 11 -3.95 -12.93 0.25
CA LEU A 11 -3.64 -14.32 0.51
C LEU A 11 -2.19 -14.49 0.93
N ARG A 12 -1.26 -13.83 0.24
CA ARG A 12 0.17 -13.81 0.59
C ARG A 12 0.85 -12.64 -0.08
N LEU A 13 2.05 -12.33 0.40
CA LEU A 13 3.00 -11.43 -0.25
C LEU A 13 4.17 -12.20 -0.81
N GLU A 14 4.68 -11.73 -1.93
CA GLU A 14 5.92 -12.20 -2.55
C GLU A 14 6.78 -10.97 -2.79
N LEU A 15 8.03 -10.99 -2.34
CA LEU A 15 8.90 -9.83 -2.42
C LEU A 15 10.31 -10.25 -2.73
N GLU A 16 11.04 -9.39 -3.42
CA GLU A 16 12.43 -9.59 -3.75
C GLU A 16 13.25 -8.37 -3.41
N ASN A 17 14.35 -8.57 -2.67
CA ASN A 17 15.34 -7.54 -2.33
C ASN A 17 14.72 -6.27 -1.72
N PHE A 18 13.69 -6.40 -0.88
CA PHE A 18 12.98 -5.27 -0.28
C PHE A 18 13.42 -5.04 1.17
N LYS A 19 14.00 -3.88 1.48
CA LYS A 19 14.53 -3.49 2.80
C LYS A 19 15.44 -4.52 3.45
N SER A 20 14.96 -5.24 4.45
CA SER A 20 15.72 -6.27 5.19
C SER A 20 15.58 -7.66 4.58
N TYR A 21 14.75 -7.83 3.56
CA TYR A 21 14.50 -9.12 2.92
C TYR A 21 15.42 -9.30 1.70
N LYS A 22 16.43 -10.17 1.84
CA LYS A 22 17.35 -10.55 0.76
C LYS A 22 16.74 -11.64 -0.11
N GLY A 23 16.89 -11.52 -1.43
CA GLY A 23 16.39 -12.48 -2.40
C GLY A 23 14.86 -12.57 -2.43
N PHE A 24 14.34 -13.58 -3.12
CA PHE A 24 12.91 -13.84 -3.21
C PHE A 24 12.39 -14.45 -1.90
N GLN A 25 11.35 -13.85 -1.34
CA GLN A 25 10.69 -14.28 -0.11
C GLN A 25 9.19 -14.35 -0.33
N THR A 26 8.55 -15.38 0.23
CA THR A 26 7.09 -15.52 0.26
C THR A 26 6.62 -15.45 1.70
N ILE A 27 5.66 -14.56 1.98
CA ILE A 27 5.10 -14.32 3.31
C ILE A 27 3.60 -14.61 3.28
N GLY A 28 3.19 -15.58 4.09
CA GLY A 28 1.82 -16.07 4.17
C GLY A 28 1.77 -17.60 4.16
N PRO A 29 0.59 -18.19 3.95
CA PRO A 29 -0.68 -17.52 3.69
C PRO A 29 -1.20 -16.72 4.90
N PHE A 30 -1.89 -15.61 4.64
CA PHE A 30 -2.59 -14.85 5.67
C PHE A 30 -4.01 -15.40 5.91
N SER A 31 -4.41 -15.36 7.17
CA SER A 31 -5.73 -15.77 7.66
C SER A 31 -6.59 -14.53 7.96
N GLY A 32 -7.86 -14.73 8.33
CA GLY A 32 -8.74 -13.61 8.73
C GLY A 32 -8.21 -12.80 9.91
N PHE A 33 -7.37 -13.41 10.74
CA PHE A 33 -6.56 -12.76 11.76
C PHE A 33 -5.14 -13.32 11.69
N THR A 34 -4.13 -12.46 11.57
CA THR A 34 -2.72 -12.84 11.58
C THR A 34 -1.92 -11.90 12.47
N ALA A 35 -1.13 -12.46 13.38
CA ALA A 35 -0.22 -11.70 14.23
C ALA A 35 1.24 -11.85 13.73
N ILE A 36 1.95 -10.73 13.60
CA ILE A 36 3.36 -10.70 13.20
C ILE A 36 4.21 -10.52 14.47
N ILE A 37 4.97 -11.55 14.84
CA ILE A 37 5.82 -11.57 16.04
C ILE A 37 7.30 -11.70 15.70
N GLY A 38 8.18 -11.36 16.64
CA GLY A 38 9.63 -11.44 16.46
C GLY A 38 10.40 -10.41 17.29
N ARG A 39 11.71 -10.57 17.41
CA ARG A 39 12.59 -9.63 18.15
C ARG A 39 12.59 -8.24 17.51
N ASN A 40 12.98 -7.22 18.29
CA ASN A 40 13.22 -5.89 17.73
C ASN A 40 14.32 -5.96 16.67
N GLY A 41 14.11 -5.26 15.55
CA GLY A 41 15.00 -5.33 14.38
C GLY A 41 14.76 -6.49 13.42
N ALA A 42 13.88 -7.46 13.73
CA ALA A 42 13.62 -8.63 12.88
C ALA A 42 12.85 -8.33 11.56
N GLY A 43 12.65 -7.06 11.19
CA GLY A 43 11.96 -6.69 9.95
C GLY A 43 10.42 -6.67 10.02
N LYS A 44 9.80 -6.85 11.20
CA LYS A 44 8.33 -6.82 11.36
C LYS A 44 7.67 -5.58 10.74
N SER A 45 8.21 -4.40 11.01
CA SER A 45 7.69 -3.15 10.45
C SER A 45 8.00 -3.00 8.96
N ASN A 46 9.01 -3.72 8.42
CA ASN A 46 9.31 -3.73 6.99
C ASN A 46 8.28 -4.55 6.20
N LEU A 47 7.66 -5.57 6.82
CA LEU A 47 6.49 -6.24 6.27
C LEU A 47 5.32 -5.26 6.11
N MET A 48 5.08 -4.42 7.12
CA MET A 48 4.08 -3.36 7.02
C MET A 48 4.42 -2.37 5.90
N ASP A 49 5.68 -1.96 5.77
CA ASP A 49 6.12 -1.11 4.65
C ASP A 49 5.92 -1.79 3.29
N ALA A 50 6.11 -3.11 3.18
CA ALA A 50 5.87 -3.86 1.95
C ALA A 50 4.39 -3.86 1.57
N ILE A 51 3.49 -4.09 2.54
CA ILE A 51 2.03 -3.97 2.36
C ILE A 51 1.67 -2.56 1.89
N CYS A 52 2.14 -1.53 2.59
CA CYS A 52 1.90 -0.14 2.20
C CYS A 52 2.42 0.16 0.80
N PHE A 53 3.61 -0.32 0.47
CA PHE A 53 4.26 -0.08 -0.82
C PHE A 53 3.45 -0.66 -1.97
N VAL A 54 3.06 -1.94 -1.89
CA VAL A 54 2.28 -2.60 -2.96
C VAL A 54 0.85 -2.08 -3.04
N LEU A 55 0.24 -1.67 -1.92
CA LEU A 55 -1.08 -1.04 -1.90
C LEU A 55 -1.05 0.44 -2.31
N GLY A 56 0.02 0.91 -2.97
CA GLY A 56 0.05 2.23 -3.61
C GLY A 56 0.31 3.42 -2.69
N VAL A 57 0.66 3.20 -1.41
CA VAL A 57 0.98 4.30 -0.49
C VAL A 57 2.17 5.09 -1.04
N ARG A 58 2.06 6.43 -0.98
CA ARG A 58 3.13 7.34 -1.41
C ARG A 58 4.38 7.08 -0.58
N THR A 59 5.52 7.07 -1.26
CA THR A 59 6.83 6.70 -0.71
C THR A 59 7.29 7.62 0.41
N GLY A 60 6.91 8.91 0.39
CA GLY A 60 7.19 9.85 1.48
C GLY A 60 6.51 9.50 2.82
N HIS A 61 5.58 8.55 2.84
CA HIS A 61 4.99 8.02 4.07
C HIS A 61 5.59 6.67 4.48
N LEU A 62 6.44 6.08 3.64
CA LEU A 62 7.22 4.91 4.00
C LEU A 62 8.47 5.39 4.75
N ARG A 63 8.97 4.53 5.63
CA ARG A 63 10.21 4.82 6.35
C ARG A 63 11.38 4.70 5.37
N GLY A 64 11.87 5.84 4.86
CA GLY A 64 12.94 5.98 3.88
C GLY A 64 12.78 7.31 3.11
N THR A 65 13.85 8.05 2.86
CA THR A 65 13.77 9.37 2.22
C THR A 65 13.66 9.25 0.70
N GLN A 66 14.19 8.17 0.12
CA GLN A 66 14.17 7.90 -1.32
C GLN A 66 13.73 6.47 -1.62
N LEU A 67 13.16 6.24 -2.80
CA LEU A 67 12.72 4.91 -3.27
C LEU A 67 13.86 3.88 -3.25
N LYS A 68 15.09 4.31 -3.57
CA LYS A 68 16.28 3.46 -3.53
C LYS A 68 16.58 2.90 -2.14
N ASP A 69 16.15 3.58 -1.08
CA ASP A 69 16.38 3.15 0.31
C ASP A 69 15.47 1.98 0.70
N LEU A 70 14.48 1.67 -0.14
CA LEU A 70 13.63 0.48 0.03
C LEU A 70 14.26 -0.77 -0.60
N ILE A 71 15.36 -0.64 -1.35
CA ILE A 71 16.10 -1.76 -1.93
C ILE A 71 17.04 -2.31 -0.85
N TYR A 72 17.14 -3.64 -0.77
CA TYR A 72 18.05 -4.32 0.13
C TYR A 72 19.48 -3.81 -0.06
N ALA A 73 20.10 -3.38 1.04
CA ALA A 73 21.48 -2.94 1.04
C ALA A 73 22.40 -4.16 1.01
N PHE A 74 22.90 -4.49 -0.18
CA PHE A 74 23.96 -5.47 -0.37
C PHE A 74 25.29 -4.93 0.19
N ASP A 75 26.11 -5.82 0.75
CA ASP A 75 27.49 -5.49 1.15
C ASP A 75 28.29 -5.04 -0.08
N ASP A 76 29.34 -4.24 0.12
CA ASP A 76 30.12 -3.63 -0.97
C ASP A 76 30.66 -4.64 -1.99
N ARG A 77 30.89 -5.89 -1.58
CA ARG A 77 31.35 -6.98 -2.46
C ARG A 77 30.25 -7.55 -3.37
N GLU A 78 28.98 -7.41 -3.00
CA GLU A 78 27.81 -7.90 -3.75
C GLU A 78 27.15 -6.79 -4.60
N LYS A 79 27.64 -5.54 -4.51
CA LYS A 79 27.09 -4.37 -5.22
C LYS A 79 27.35 -4.39 -6.73
N GLU A 80 28.41 -5.06 -7.18
CA GLU A 80 28.81 -5.07 -8.59
C GLU A 80 28.01 -6.07 -9.44
N GLU A 81 27.38 -7.07 -8.83
CA GLU A 81 26.76 -8.19 -9.56
C GLU A 81 25.24 -8.09 -9.73
N ARG A 82 24.53 -7.21 -9.02
CA ARG A 82 23.05 -7.22 -9.00
C ARG A 82 22.44 -5.87 -9.37
N ASN A 83 21.67 -5.92 -10.46
CA ASN A 83 20.75 -4.88 -10.86
C ASN A 83 19.87 -4.50 -9.65
N ARG A 84 19.89 -3.23 -9.24
CA ARG A 84 19.23 -2.71 -8.03
C ARG A 84 17.71 -2.70 -8.20
N ARG A 85 17.11 -3.87 -8.31
CA ARG A 85 15.68 -4.06 -8.47
C ARG A 85 15.13 -4.69 -7.20
N ALA A 86 14.06 -4.10 -6.70
CA ALA A 86 13.24 -4.66 -5.65
C ALA A 86 11.79 -4.67 -6.12
N PHE A 87 11.02 -5.67 -5.71
CA PHE A 87 9.58 -5.64 -5.93
C PHE A 87 8.83 -6.21 -4.74
N VAL A 88 7.57 -5.81 -4.64
CA VAL A 88 6.58 -6.42 -3.76
C VAL A 88 5.36 -6.74 -4.59
N ARG A 89 4.88 -7.96 -4.44
CA ARG A 89 3.73 -8.55 -5.11
C ARG A 89 2.73 -9.01 -4.07
N ALA A 90 1.49 -8.55 -4.17
CA ALA A 90 0.37 -8.97 -3.36
C ALA A 90 -0.58 -9.84 -4.18
N ILE A 91 -0.82 -11.04 -3.69
CA ILE A 91 -1.81 -11.95 -4.25
C ILE A 91 -3.10 -11.73 -3.48
N TYR A 92 -4.05 -11.08 -4.13
CA TYR A 92 -5.34 -10.72 -3.57
C TYR A 92 -6.41 -11.70 -4.05
N GLN A 93 -7.14 -12.31 -3.13
CA GLN A 93 -8.24 -13.21 -3.43
C GLN A 93 -9.57 -12.45 -3.34
N LEU A 94 -10.33 -12.46 -4.41
CA LEU A 94 -11.69 -11.94 -4.49
C LEU A 94 -12.69 -12.86 -3.77
N ALA A 95 -13.88 -12.34 -3.47
CA ALA A 95 -14.96 -13.09 -2.85
C ALA A 95 -15.40 -14.33 -3.66
N ASN A 96 -15.26 -14.28 -4.99
CA ASN A 96 -15.56 -15.38 -5.90
C ASN A 96 -14.41 -16.41 -6.01
N GLY A 97 -13.34 -16.24 -5.24
CA GLY A 97 -12.17 -17.13 -5.25
C GLY A 97 -11.12 -16.81 -6.32
N ALA A 98 -11.42 -15.93 -7.28
CA ALA A 98 -10.44 -15.49 -8.28
C ALA A 98 -9.31 -14.69 -7.62
N GLN A 99 -8.11 -14.78 -8.19
CA GLN A 99 -6.93 -14.09 -7.68
C GLN A 99 -6.54 -12.96 -8.62
N ILE A 100 -6.16 -11.83 -8.02
CA ILE A 100 -5.55 -10.69 -8.71
C ILE A 100 -4.17 -10.49 -8.11
N THR A 101 -3.19 -10.31 -8.98
CA THR A 101 -1.80 -10.10 -8.62
C THR A 101 -1.42 -8.64 -8.81
N PHE A 102 -1.22 -7.94 -7.71
CA PHE A 102 -0.73 -6.56 -7.71
C PHE A 102 0.77 -6.55 -7.51
N THR A 103 1.55 -6.00 -8.44
CA THR A 103 3.00 -5.91 -8.29
C THR A 103 3.48 -4.49 -8.47
N ARG A 104 4.27 -4.02 -7.51
CA ARG A 104 4.99 -2.75 -7.58
C ARG A 104 6.49 -3.03 -7.51
N ALA A 105 7.24 -2.53 -8.48
CA ALA A 105 8.69 -2.68 -8.54
C ALA A 105 9.40 -1.32 -8.48
N ILE A 106 10.63 -1.34 -8.01
CA ILE A 106 11.54 -0.19 -8.01
C ILE A 106 12.52 -0.43 -9.13
N ASN A 107 12.53 0.47 -10.11
CA ASN A 107 13.46 0.37 -11.22
C ASN A 107 14.87 0.82 -10.78
N PRO A 108 15.92 0.47 -11.54
CA PRO A 108 17.29 0.88 -11.22
C PRO A 108 17.51 2.40 -11.24
N THR A 109 16.65 3.14 -11.94
CA THR A 109 16.69 4.61 -12.01
C THR A 109 15.97 5.30 -10.84
N GLY A 110 15.39 4.54 -9.90
CA GLY A 110 14.73 5.05 -8.69
C GLY A 110 13.24 5.38 -8.84
N GLY A 111 12.62 5.08 -9.98
CA GLY A 111 11.17 5.16 -10.23
C GLY A 111 10.38 3.92 -9.78
N SER A 112 9.05 4.06 -9.73
CA SER A 112 8.12 2.95 -9.47
C SER A 112 7.51 2.42 -10.77
N GLU A 113 7.53 1.11 -10.96
CA GLU A 113 6.80 0.39 -12.00
C GLU A 113 5.61 -0.35 -11.38
N TYR A 114 4.48 -0.35 -12.07
CA TYR A 114 3.23 -0.96 -11.59
C TYR A 114 2.76 -2.01 -12.59
N SER A 115 2.29 -3.15 -12.09
CA SER A 115 1.67 -4.18 -12.92
C SER A 115 0.54 -4.90 -12.21
N ILE A 116 -0.46 -5.29 -12.98
CA ILE A 116 -1.61 -6.09 -12.55
C ILE A 116 -1.63 -7.36 -13.38
N ASP A 117 -1.62 -8.52 -12.73
CA ASP A 117 -1.61 -9.83 -13.38
C ASP A 117 -0.49 -9.98 -14.43
N GLY A 118 0.66 -9.35 -14.17
CA GLY A 118 1.83 -9.36 -15.04
C GLY A 118 1.83 -8.28 -16.14
N ASN A 119 0.71 -7.57 -16.36
CA ASN A 119 0.63 -6.51 -17.35
C ASN A 119 1.05 -5.17 -16.74
N LEU A 120 1.98 -4.47 -17.41
CA LEU A 120 2.41 -3.13 -17.00
C LEU A 120 1.26 -2.13 -17.16
N VAL A 121 0.99 -1.36 -16.12
CA VAL A 121 -0.05 -0.34 -16.07
C VAL A 121 0.52 0.96 -15.52
N ASN A 122 -0.15 2.08 -15.79
CA ASN A 122 0.21 3.34 -15.15
C ASN A 122 -0.27 3.39 -13.68
N ALA A 123 0.22 4.36 -12.91
CA ALA A 123 -0.14 4.50 -11.50
C ALA A 123 -1.64 4.78 -11.28
N ASP A 124 -2.29 5.50 -12.20
CA ASP A 124 -3.70 5.88 -12.07
C ASP A 124 -4.64 4.70 -12.27
N GLU A 125 -4.37 3.85 -13.26
CA GLU A 125 -5.05 2.59 -13.51
C GLU A 125 -4.84 1.62 -12.35
N TYR A 126 -3.60 1.50 -11.86
CA TYR A 126 -3.26 0.67 -10.70
C TYR A 126 -4.05 1.09 -9.46
N ASN A 127 -4.05 2.38 -9.14
CA ASN A 127 -4.80 2.94 -8.02
C ASN A 127 -6.32 2.88 -8.25
N GLY A 128 -6.78 3.02 -9.50
CA GLY A 128 -8.17 2.82 -9.90
C GLY A 128 -8.66 1.41 -9.58
N LYS A 129 -7.85 0.39 -9.88
CA LYS A 129 -8.18 -0.99 -9.55
C LYS A 129 -8.23 -1.22 -8.03
N LEU A 130 -7.25 -0.70 -7.27
CA LEU A 130 -7.27 -0.77 -5.80
C LEU A 130 -8.52 -0.10 -5.21
N ARG A 131 -8.90 1.08 -5.72
CA ARG A 131 -10.14 1.78 -5.32
C ARG A 131 -11.39 0.95 -5.60
N SER A 132 -11.46 0.26 -6.75
CA SER A 132 -12.59 -0.62 -7.08
C SER A 132 -12.76 -1.80 -6.11
N LEU A 133 -11.69 -2.17 -5.39
CA LEU A 133 -11.69 -3.19 -4.34
C LEU A 133 -11.92 -2.62 -2.94
N GLY A 134 -12.23 -1.32 -2.82
CA GLY A 134 -12.41 -0.63 -1.54
C GLY A 134 -11.10 -0.29 -0.82
N ILE A 135 -9.94 -0.46 -1.47
CA ILE A 135 -8.63 -0.13 -0.89
C ILE A 135 -8.34 1.36 -1.17
N LEU A 136 -8.87 2.22 -0.31
CA LEU A 136 -8.71 3.68 -0.39
C LEU A 136 -7.35 4.12 0.21
N VAL A 137 -6.33 4.09 -0.62
CA VAL A 137 -4.94 4.44 -0.26
C VAL A 137 -4.80 5.85 0.31
N LYS A 138 -5.56 6.81 -0.23
CA LYS A 138 -5.52 8.21 0.23
C LYS A 138 -6.01 8.35 1.66
N ALA A 139 -7.12 7.67 1.98
CA ALA A 139 -7.81 7.82 3.26
C ALA A 139 -7.08 7.12 4.43
N ARG A 140 -6.17 6.17 4.12
CA ARG A 140 -5.41 5.38 5.11
C ARG A 140 -6.27 4.62 6.12
N ASN A 141 -7.51 4.30 5.75
CA ASN A 141 -8.48 3.67 6.65
C ASN A 141 -8.08 2.28 7.14
N PHE A 142 -7.09 1.66 6.51
CA PHE A 142 -6.65 0.29 6.76
C PHE A 142 -5.22 0.23 7.32
N LEU A 143 -4.54 1.36 7.53
CA LEU A 143 -3.17 1.42 8.04
C LEU A 143 -3.13 2.27 9.31
N VAL A 144 -2.66 1.67 10.39
CA VAL A 144 -2.38 2.36 11.65
C VAL A 144 -0.91 2.16 11.95
N PHE A 145 -0.15 3.24 11.88
CA PHE A 145 1.25 3.28 12.26
C PHE A 145 1.39 3.54 13.77
N GLN A 146 2.59 3.26 14.28
CA GLN A 146 2.92 3.59 15.65
C GLN A 146 2.80 5.11 15.86
N GLY A 147 2.03 5.52 16.86
CA GLY A 147 1.74 6.93 17.15
C GLY A 147 0.51 7.51 16.43
N ASP A 148 -0.08 6.78 15.47
CA ASP A 148 -1.27 7.28 14.76
C ASP A 148 -2.48 7.43 15.69
N VAL A 149 -2.62 6.56 16.70
CA VAL A 149 -3.72 6.62 17.67
C VAL A 149 -3.70 7.94 18.45
N GLU A 150 -2.52 8.33 18.95
CA GLU A 150 -2.32 9.60 19.66
C GLU A 150 -2.54 10.79 18.72
N SER A 151 -2.03 10.69 17.49
CA SER A 151 -2.23 11.72 16.47
C SER A 151 -3.71 11.93 16.15
N ILE A 152 -4.48 10.86 15.95
CA ILE A 152 -5.92 10.92 15.69
C ILE A 152 -6.65 11.53 16.89
N ALA A 153 -6.32 11.12 18.12
CA ALA A 153 -6.92 11.66 19.33
C ALA A 153 -6.65 13.16 19.52
N SER A 154 -5.51 13.66 19.04
CA SER A 154 -5.11 15.07 19.10
C SER A 154 -5.67 15.97 18.00
N LYS A 155 -6.41 15.42 17.01
CA LYS A 155 -6.93 16.20 15.88
C LYS A 155 -8.00 17.20 16.33
N ASN A 156 -7.96 18.40 15.73
CA ASN A 156 -9.02 19.38 15.94
C ASN A 156 -10.31 18.98 15.19
N PRO A 157 -11.48 19.53 15.55
CA PRO A 157 -12.76 19.15 14.93
C PRO A 157 -12.79 19.28 13.40
N LYS A 158 -12.11 20.28 12.84
CA LYS A 158 -12.02 20.48 11.37
C LYS A 158 -11.26 19.33 10.70
N GLN A 159 -10.15 18.89 11.29
CA GLN A 159 -9.35 17.78 10.79
C GLN A 159 -10.07 16.44 10.87
N VAL A 160 -10.87 16.23 11.92
CA VAL A 160 -11.72 15.03 12.05
C VAL A 160 -12.80 15.02 10.97
N THR A 161 -13.45 16.16 10.74
CA THR A 161 -14.47 16.30 9.69
C THR A 161 -13.88 16.04 8.30
N ALA A 162 -12.71 16.60 8.00
CA ALA A 162 -12.01 16.35 6.74
C ALA A 162 -11.66 14.87 6.55
N LEU A 163 -11.23 14.17 7.62
CA LEU A 163 -11.00 12.73 7.56
C LEU A 163 -12.29 11.98 7.22
N MET A 164 -13.42 12.35 7.83
CA MET A 164 -14.73 11.73 7.54
C MET A 164 -15.18 11.96 6.09
N GLU A 165 -15.01 13.17 5.55
CA GLU A 165 -15.30 13.50 4.14
C GLU A 165 -14.43 12.68 3.17
N GLN A 166 -13.18 12.46 3.54
CA GLN A 166 -12.26 11.66 2.75
C GLN A 166 -12.61 10.16 2.79
N ILE A 167 -13.12 9.67 3.93
CA ILE A 167 -13.59 8.28 4.09
C ILE A 167 -14.89 8.03 3.33
N SER A 168 -15.83 8.98 3.38
CA SER A 168 -17.10 8.90 2.68
C SER A 168 -16.96 9.04 1.16
N GLY A 169 -15.83 9.59 0.69
CA GLY A 169 -15.61 9.93 -0.71
C GLY A 169 -16.28 11.24 -1.12
N SER A 170 -16.93 11.97 -0.21
CA SER A 170 -17.59 13.24 -0.51
C SER A 170 -16.61 14.37 -0.85
N GLU A 171 -15.33 14.22 -0.49
CA GLU A 171 -14.26 15.15 -0.87
C GLU A 171 -14.17 15.36 -2.40
N GLU A 172 -14.45 14.32 -3.21
CA GLU A 172 -14.39 14.43 -4.67
C GLU A 172 -15.46 15.38 -5.25
N LEU A 173 -16.61 15.49 -4.58
CA LEU A 173 -17.73 16.35 -4.98
C LEU A 173 -17.61 17.77 -4.43
N LYS A 174 -16.68 18.01 -3.51
CA LYS A 174 -16.54 19.30 -2.82
C LYS A 174 -16.24 20.43 -3.79
N ARG A 175 -15.36 20.19 -4.75
CA ARG A 175 -14.99 21.19 -5.77
C ARG A 175 -16.18 21.55 -6.67
N ASP A 176 -16.90 20.54 -7.16
CA ASP A 176 -18.07 20.76 -8.00
C ASP A 176 -19.18 21.51 -7.23
N TYR A 177 -19.33 21.21 -5.94
CA TYR A 177 -20.24 21.92 -5.06
C TYR A 177 -19.88 23.41 -4.91
N GLU A 178 -18.61 23.71 -4.61
CA GLU A 178 -18.11 25.08 -4.45
C GLU A 178 -18.26 25.88 -5.77
N GLU A 179 -17.90 25.29 -6.92
CA GLU A 179 -18.04 25.94 -8.24
C GLU A 179 -19.52 26.21 -8.62
N LEU A 180 -20.45 25.36 -8.19
CA LEU A 180 -21.89 25.56 -8.41
C LEU A 180 -22.50 26.59 -7.45
N GLU A 181 -21.98 26.67 -6.22
CA GLU A 181 -22.40 27.67 -5.24
C GLU A 181 -22.00 29.09 -5.65
N GLU A 182 -20.78 29.25 -6.17
CA GLU A 182 -20.31 30.54 -6.73
C GLU A 182 -21.14 31.01 -7.92
N LYS A 183 -21.56 30.10 -8.80
CA LYS A 183 -22.45 30.41 -9.95
C LYS A 183 -23.87 30.81 -9.55
N LYS A 184 -24.25 30.56 -8.29
CA LYS A 184 -25.57 30.86 -7.75
C LYS A 184 -25.63 32.25 -7.10
N SER A 185 -24.48 32.85 -6.80
CA SER A 185 -24.33 34.21 -6.26
C SER A 185 -24.14 35.23 -7.37
#